data_AF-A0A921DR97-F1
#
_entry.id   AF-A0A921DR97-F1
#
_cell.length_a   1.000
_cell.length_b   1.000
_cell.length_c   1.000
_cell.angle_alpha   90.00
_cell.angle_beta   90.00
_cell.angle_gamma   90.00
#
_symmetry.space_group_name_H-M   'P 1'
#
loop_
_entity.id
_entity.type
_entity.pdbx_description
1 polymer ?
#
loop_
_entity_poly.entity_id
_entity_poly.type
_entity_poly.pdbx_seq_one_letter_code
_entity_poly.pdbx_strand_id
1 'polypeptide(L)'
;MTRSSWASPLALKWFFNFFIPLLLLLLPETEVLTWNVKLFLAITLWAVIGYALEITENLVISLIMMFLYCITGIAPMKAVLGLWTGDAVWMTVGALLLVSIVQKTTILKRLAYHAAIRTNGSYMKLVLATMTIALIARIFLQGTMASVAVIAISFGICESLGLGKSRASAGIMTITVIGYMDAN
;
A
#
# COMPACT_ATOMS: atom_id res chain seq x y z
N MET A 1 -7.86 19.18 -28.43
CA MET A 1 -7.78 17.70 -28.44
C MET A 1 -9.13 17.16 -27.99
N THR A 2 -9.87 16.56 -28.92
CA THR A 2 -11.28 16.20 -28.80
C THR A 2 -11.48 14.99 -27.90
N ARG A 3 -12.24 15.18 -26.82
CA ARG A 3 -12.68 14.16 -25.87
C ARG A 3 -13.67 13.24 -26.60
N SER A 4 -13.24 12.03 -26.99
CA SER A 4 -14.08 11.11 -27.75
C SER A 4 -15.24 10.57 -26.88
N SER A 5 -16.37 10.35 -27.55
CA SER A 5 -17.72 10.40 -26.99
C SER A 5 -18.36 9.03 -26.72
N TRP A 6 -17.61 8.04 -26.24
CA TRP A 6 -18.16 6.73 -25.91
C TRP A 6 -17.49 6.24 -24.63
N ALA A 7 -18.26 6.17 -23.53
CA ALA A 7 -17.89 5.77 -22.16
C ALA A 7 -16.43 6.06 -21.77
N SER A 8 -16.20 6.98 -20.82
CA SER A 8 -14.86 7.18 -20.26
C SER A 8 -14.26 5.83 -19.86
N PRO A 9 -12.93 5.61 -19.99
CA PRO A 9 -12.31 4.34 -19.61
C PRO A 9 -12.68 3.91 -18.18
N LEU A 10 -12.99 4.88 -17.32
CA LEU A 10 -13.53 4.67 -15.97
C LEU A 10 -14.96 4.08 -15.96
N ALA A 11 -15.87 4.58 -16.80
CA ALA A 11 -17.24 4.05 -16.90
C ALA A 11 -17.24 2.57 -17.36
N LEU A 12 -16.32 2.20 -18.26
CA LEU A 12 -16.17 0.83 -18.70
C LEU A 12 -15.64 -0.08 -17.56
N LYS A 13 -14.67 0.38 -16.77
CA LYS A 13 -14.19 -0.34 -15.57
C LYS A 13 -15.33 -0.61 -14.58
N TRP A 14 -16.13 0.42 -14.28
CA TRP A 14 -17.30 0.28 -13.40
C TRP A 14 -18.35 -0.68 -13.94
N PHE A 15 -18.59 -0.66 -15.25
CA PHE A 15 -19.51 -1.60 -15.88
C PHE A 15 -19.09 -3.04 -15.63
N PHE A 16 -17.84 -3.41 -15.92
CA PHE A 16 -17.34 -4.76 -15.67
C PHE A 16 -17.34 -5.14 -14.19
N ASN A 17 -17.01 -4.18 -13.33
CA ASN A 17 -16.98 -4.37 -11.88
C ASN A 17 -18.33 -4.79 -11.29
N PHE A 18 -19.44 -4.24 -11.80
CA PHE A 18 -20.78 -4.62 -11.37
C PHE A 18 -21.36 -5.78 -12.17
N PHE A 19 -21.08 -5.85 -13.47
CA PHE A 19 -21.68 -6.84 -14.35
C PHE A 19 -21.25 -8.27 -14.00
N ILE A 20 -19.96 -8.50 -13.73
CA ILE A 20 -19.43 -9.85 -13.47
C ILE A 20 -20.00 -10.44 -12.16
N PRO A 21 -19.99 -9.73 -11.01
CA PRO A 21 -20.66 -10.20 -9.79
C PRO A 21 -22.16 -10.43 -9.96
N LEU A 22 -22.83 -9.62 -10.78
CA LEU A 22 -24.26 -9.77 -11.01
C LEU A 22 -24.59 -11.03 -11.80
N LEU A 23 -23.75 -11.41 -12.77
CA LEU A 23 -23.85 -12.70 -13.46
C LEU A 23 -23.70 -13.89 -12.49
N LEU A 24 -22.85 -13.78 -11.47
CA LEU A 24 -22.69 -14.81 -10.45
C LEU A 24 -23.99 -15.00 -9.63
N LEU A 25 -24.71 -13.92 -9.32
CA LEU A 25 -25.96 -13.99 -8.59
C LEU A 25 -27.09 -14.67 -9.37
N LEU A 26 -27.05 -14.64 -10.70
CA LEU A 26 -28.01 -15.29 -11.59
C LEU A 26 -27.85 -16.82 -11.64
N LEU A 27 -26.76 -17.37 -11.10
CA LEU A 27 -26.57 -18.81 -11.03
C LEU A 27 -27.64 -19.47 -10.13
N PRO A 28 -28.18 -20.63 -10.54
CA PRO A 28 -29.18 -21.36 -9.77
C PRO A 28 -28.59 -21.84 -8.45
N GLU A 29 -29.43 -21.87 -7.42
CA GLU A 29 -29.04 -22.35 -6.10
C GLU A 29 -28.87 -23.87 -6.10
N THR A 30 -27.84 -24.34 -5.41
CA THR A 30 -27.54 -25.77 -5.23
C THR A 30 -27.27 -26.02 -3.75
N GLU A 31 -27.17 -27.28 -3.33
CA GLU A 31 -26.91 -27.65 -1.94
C GLU A 31 -25.61 -27.04 -1.37
N VAL A 32 -24.63 -26.77 -2.24
CA VAL A 32 -23.36 -26.10 -1.87
C VAL A 32 -23.46 -24.59 -2.05
N LEU A 33 -24.17 -24.13 -3.08
CA LEU A 33 -24.28 -22.73 -3.47
C LEU A 33 -25.57 -22.10 -2.91
N THR A 34 -25.59 -21.92 -1.59
CA THR A 34 -26.70 -21.23 -0.91
C THR A 34 -26.72 -19.73 -1.22
N TRP A 35 -27.86 -19.08 -1.01
CA TRP A 35 -28.02 -17.63 -1.22
C TRP A 35 -26.96 -16.78 -0.48
N ASN A 36 -26.65 -17.13 0.77
CA ASN A 36 -25.65 -16.42 1.58
C ASN A 36 -24.23 -16.56 0.98
N VAL A 37 -23.89 -17.74 0.47
CA VAL A 37 -22.60 -18.01 -0.19
C VAL A 37 -22.52 -17.23 -1.51
N LYS A 38 -23.60 -17.19 -2.30
CA LYS A 38 -23.65 -16.37 -3.53
C LYS A 38 -23.41 -14.89 -3.26
N LEU A 39 -24.08 -14.32 -2.27
CA LEU A 39 -23.91 -12.91 -1.93
C LEU A 39 -22.48 -12.62 -1.45
N PHE A 40 -21.90 -13.52 -0.64
CA PHE A 40 -20.52 -13.38 -0.18
C PHE A 40 -19.53 -13.39 -1.35
N LEU A 41 -19.70 -14.35 -2.27
CA LEU A 41 -18.88 -14.47 -3.48
C LEU A 41 -19.06 -13.28 -4.43
N ALA A 42 -20.28 -12.76 -4.59
CA ALA A 42 -20.51 -11.59 -5.43
C ALA A 42 -19.81 -10.33 -4.88
N ILE A 43 -19.91 -10.08 -3.57
CA ILE A 43 -19.28 -8.93 -2.92
C ILE A 43 -17.74 -9.06 -2.92
N THR A 44 -17.20 -10.25 -2.63
CA THR A 44 -15.75 -10.51 -2.74
C THR A 44 -15.26 -10.28 -4.17
N LEU A 45 -15.96 -10.83 -5.16
CA LEU A 45 -15.58 -10.70 -6.57
C LEU A 45 -15.63 -9.25 -7.04
N TRP A 46 -16.64 -8.49 -6.61
CA TRP A 46 -16.73 -7.04 -6.84
C TRP A 46 -15.50 -6.31 -6.27
N ALA A 47 -15.05 -6.66 -5.06
CA ALA A 47 -13.87 -6.02 -4.49
C ALA A 47 -12.58 -6.40 -5.24
N VAL A 48 -12.41 -7.68 -5.59
CA VAL A 48 -11.23 -8.18 -6.32
C VAL A 48 -11.10 -7.54 -7.70
N ILE A 49 -12.20 -7.44 -8.45
CA ILE A 49 -12.20 -6.75 -9.75
C ILE A 49 -11.92 -5.25 -9.55
N GLY A 50 -12.49 -4.65 -8.50
CA GLY A 50 -12.20 -3.27 -8.11
C GLY A 50 -10.71 -3.01 -7.88
N TYR A 51 -10.01 -3.91 -7.18
CA TYR A 51 -8.56 -3.84 -6.97
C TYR A 51 -7.80 -4.05 -8.29
N ALA A 52 -8.14 -5.09 -9.05
CA ALA A 52 -7.43 -5.45 -10.28
C ALA A 52 -7.54 -4.37 -11.37
N LEU A 53 -8.68 -3.68 -11.44
CA LEU A 53 -8.90 -2.58 -12.39
C LEU A 53 -8.46 -1.22 -11.85
N GLU A 54 -7.96 -1.16 -10.61
CA GLU A 54 -7.56 0.07 -9.92
C GLU A 54 -8.61 1.18 -10.12
N ILE A 55 -9.88 0.87 -9.81
CA ILE A 55 -11.01 1.77 -10.10
C ILE A 55 -10.93 3.03 -9.23
N THR A 56 -10.58 2.83 -7.96
CA THR A 56 -10.38 3.86 -6.94
C THR A 56 -9.28 3.40 -5.97
N GLU A 57 -8.98 4.21 -4.97
CA GLU A 57 -8.11 3.84 -3.84
C GLU A 57 -8.54 2.50 -3.22
N ASN A 58 -7.57 1.60 -2.99
CA ASN A 58 -7.83 0.26 -2.45
C ASN A 58 -8.56 0.32 -1.10
N LEU A 59 -8.20 1.28 -0.26
CA LEU A 59 -8.86 1.51 1.03
C LEU A 59 -10.38 1.72 0.86
N VAL A 60 -10.79 2.52 -0.13
CA VAL A 60 -12.21 2.82 -0.37
C VAL A 60 -12.97 1.56 -0.76
N ILE A 61 -12.41 0.73 -1.64
CA ILE A 61 -13.01 -0.53 -2.09
C ILE A 61 -13.12 -1.51 -0.91
N SER A 62 -12.07 -1.62 -0.09
CA SER A 62 -12.09 -2.46 1.11
C SER A 62 -13.15 -2.02 2.11
N LEU A 63 -13.30 -0.71 2.37
CA LEU A 63 -14.34 -0.20 3.26
C LEU A 63 -15.74 -0.49 2.72
N ILE A 64 -15.98 -0.25 1.42
CA ILE A 64 -17.29 -0.52 0.81
C ILE A 64 -17.62 -2.02 0.91
N MET A 65 -16.67 -2.91 0.62
CA MET A 65 -16.81 -4.36 0.78
C MET A 65 -17.18 -4.76 2.21
N MET A 66 -16.50 -4.20 3.22
CA MET A 66 -16.80 -4.45 4.63
C MET A 66 -18.23 -4.06 4.99
N PHE A 67 -18.68 -2.86 4.59
CA PHE A 67 -20.04 -2.41 4.87
C PHE A 67 -21.10 -3.15 4.06
N LEU A 68 -20.79 -3.57 2.82
CA LEU A 68 -21.67 -4.41 2.02
C LEU A 68 -22.01 -5.71 2.75
N TYR A 69 -21.03 -6.39 3.37
CA TYR A 69 -21.31 -7.59 4.16
C TYR A 69 -22.25 -7.37 5.33
N CYS A 70 -22.14 -6.21 5.99
CA CYS A 70 -23.03 -5.84 7.08
C CYS A 70 -24.45 -5.55 6.57
N ILE A 71 -24.57 -4.80 5.48
CA ILE A 71 -25.87 -4.38 4.90
C ILE A 71 -26.61 -5.59 4.33
N THR A 72 -25.92 -6.54 3.70
CA THR A 72 -26.52 -7.76 3.16
C THR A 72 -26.78 -8.83 4.22
N GLY A 73 -26.43 -8.59 5.49
CA GLY A 73 -26.69 -9.50 6.61
C GLY A 73 -25.82 -10.77 6.63
N ILE A 74 -24.74 -10.81 5.85
CA ILE A 74 -23.84 -11.97 5.75
C ILE A 74 -23.00 -12.12 7.01
N ALA A 75 -22.58 -10.99 7.58
CA ALA A 75 -21.78 -10.96 8.80
C ALA A 75 -22.26 -9.84 9.73
N PRO A 76 -22.27 -10.08 11.06
CA PRO A 76 -22.57 -9.03 12.02
C PRO A 76 -21.45 -7.97 12.01
N MET A 77 -21.82 -6.71 12.26
CA MET A 77 -20.89 -5.58 12.29
C MET A 77 -19.68 -5.82 13.21
N LYS A 78 -19.90 -6.51 14.34
CA LYS A 78 -18.84 -6.87 15.29
C LYS A 78 -17.78 -7.79 14.68
N ALA A 79 -18.17 -8.72 13.80
CA ALA A 79 -17.24 -9.63 13.14
C ALA A 79 -16.42 -8.89 12.07
N VAL A 80 -17.08 -8.06 11.27
CA VAL A 80 -16.43 -7.29 10.20
C VAL A 80 -15.45 -6.26 10.77
N LEU A 81 -15.87 -5.48 11.77
CA LEU A 81 -15.01 -4.49 12.41
C LEU A 81 -13.98 -5.12 13.36
N GLY A 82 -14.08 -6.40 13.69
CA GLY A 82 -13.11 -7.11 14.54
C GLY A 82 -11.69 -7.06 13.96
N LEU A 83 -11.53 -7.01 12.64
CA LEU A 83 -10.22 -6.86 11.99
C LEU A 83 -9.49 -5.56 12.38
N TRP A 84 -10.23 -4.50 12.72
CA TRP A 84 -9.66 -3.23 13.17
C TRP A 84 -9.15 -3.28 14.61
N THR A 85 -9.50 -4.32 15.37
CA THR A 85 -8.91 -4.58 16.68
C THR A 85 -7.63 -5.42 16.61
N GLY A 86 -7.27 -5.91 15.41
CA GLY A 86 -6.05 -6.68 15.21
C GLY A 86 -4.80 -5.81 15.31
N ASP A 87 -3.73 -6.37 15.87
CA ASP A 87 -2.45 -5.68 16.10
C ASP A 87 -1.86 -5.09 14.81
N ALA A 88 -2.01 -5.79 13.67
CA ALA A 88 -1.41 -5.39 12.40
C ALA A 88 -1.81 -3.98 11.93
N VAL A 89 -3.08 -3.59 12.11
CA VAL A 89 -3.59 -2.27 11.70
C VAL A 89 -2.96 -1.19 12.56
N TRP A 90 -2.97 -1.38 13.89
CA TRP A 90 -2.43 -0.40 14.85
C TRP A 90 -0.91 -0.30 14.78
N MET A 91 -0.20 -1.40 14.53
CA MET A 91 1.24 -1.39 14.27
C MET A 91 1.58 -0.54 13.05
N THR A 92 0.80 -0.65 11.96
CA THR A 92 1.01 0.14 10.74
C THR A 92 0.78 1.63 11.01
N VAL A 93 -0.30 1.99 11.70
CA VAL A 93 -0.58 3.38 12.10
C VAL A 93 0.54 3.92 13.00
N GLY A 94 1.00 3.13 13.97
CA GLY A 94 2.11 3.49 14.86
C GLY A 94 3.41 3.73 14.10
N ALA A 95 3.74 2.87 13.12
CA ALA A 95 4.92 3.03 12.28
C ALA A 95 4.85 4.31 11.43
N LEU A 96 3.72 4.60 10.79
CA LEU A 96 3.53 5.83 10.00
C LEU A 96 3.64 7.09 10.88
N LEU A 97 3.11 7.04 12.09
CA LEU A 97 3.20 8.13 13.06
C LEU A 97 4.64 8.35 13.53
N LEU A 98 5.37 7.28 13.88
CA LEU A 98 6.78 7.35 14.25
C LEU A 98 7.63 7.93 13.12
N VAL A 99 7.42 7.47 11.88
CA VAL A 99 8.10 8.01 10.69
C VAL A 99 7.84 9.52 10.56
N SER A 100 6.58 9.93 10.71
CA SER A 100 6.20 11.35 10.64
C SER A 100 6.87 12.19 11.74
N ILE A 101 7.01 11.66 12.95
CA ILE A 101 7.72 12.32 14.04
C ILE A 101 9.23 12.41 13.72
N VAL A 102 9.84 11.31 13.28
CA VAL A 102 11.27 11.26 12.94
C VAL A 102 11.60 12.27 11.84
N GLN A 103 10.75 12.40 10.82
CA GLN A 103 10.90 13.39 9.75
C GLN A 103 10.81 14.84 10.25
N LYS A 104 9.94 15.13 11.22
CA LYS A 104 9.81 16.48 11.81
C LYS A 104 10.96 16.84 12.77
N THR A 105 11.66 15.85 13.31
CA THR A 105 12.79 16.07 14.23
C THR A 105 14.13 16.18 13.51
N THR A 106 15.17 16.64 14.22
CA THR A 106 16.54 16.68 13.69
C THR A 106 17.26 15.32 13.74
N ILE A 107 16.60 14.25 14.19
CA ILE A 107 17.20 12.92 14.33
C ILE A 107 17.69 12.42 12.96
N LEU A 108 16.87 12.59 11.92
CA LEU A 108 17.19 12.14 10.57
C LEU A 108 18.37 12.92 9.98
N LYS A 109 18.45 14.23 10.26
CA LYS A 109 19.61 15.06 9.91
C LYS A 109 20.89 14.53 10.56
N ARG A 110 20.86 14.25 11.87
CA ARG A 110 22.04 13.71 12.59
C ARG A 110 22.50 12.37 12.02
N LEU A 111 21.56 11.46 11.73
CA LEU A 111 21.86 10.16 11.15
C LEU A 111 22.48 10.29 9.75
N ALA A 112 21.93 11.17 8.92
CA ALA A 112 22.43 11.41 7.57
C ALA A 112 23.83 12.02 7.56
N TYR A 113 24.11 13.00 8.43
CA TYR A 113 25.46 13.55 8.59
C TYR A 113 26.44 12.47 9.08
N HIS A 114 26.04 11.63 10.04
CA HIS A 114 26.87 10.52 10.51
C HIS A 114 27.20 9.52 9.39
N ALA A 115 26.21 9.21 8.53
CA ALA A 115 26.38 8.37 7.35
C ALA A 115 27.30 9.03 6.30
N ALA A 116 27.16 10.33 6.05
CA ALA A 116 27.99 11.09 5.11
C ALA A 116 29.46 11.18 5.56
N ILE A 117 29.70 11.40 6.85
CA ILE A 117 31.04 11.42 7.44
C ILE A 117 31.70 10.04 7.34
N ARG A 118 30.97 8.96 7.69
CA ARG A 118 31.45 7.57 7.58
C ARG A 118 31.77 7.15 6.15
N THR A 119 31.09 7.73 5.17
CA THR A 119 31.29 7.43 3.74
C THR A 119 32.33 8.34 3.06
N ASN A 120 32.95 9.24 3.83
CA ASN A 120 34.00 10.16 3.38
C ASN A 120 33.57 11.01 2.16
N GLY A 121 32.27 11.37 2.10
CA GLY A 121 31.69 12.16 1.00
C GLY A 121 31.54 11.42 -0.34
N SER A 122 31.84 10.13 -0.43
CA SER A 122 31.71 9.37 -1.68
C SER A 122 30.26 8.93 -1.92
N TYR A 123 29.68 9.36 -3.04
CA TYR A 123 28.31 9.02 -3.43
C TYR A 123 28.07 7.50 -3.53
N MET A 124 28.98 6.75 -4.15
CA MET A 124 28.83 5.30 -4.31
C MET A 124 28.78 4.58 -2.94
N LYS A 125 29.59 5.01 -1.97
CA LYS A 125 29.59 4.44 -0.62
C LYS A 125 28.32 4.78 0.13
N LEU A 126 27.77 5.98 -0.08
CA LEU A 126 26.48 6.38 0.49
C LEU A 126 25.32 5.54 -0.05
N VAL A 127 25.29 5.31 -1.36
CA VAL A 127 24.29 4.45 -2.04
C VAL A 127 24.35 3.02 -1.49
N LEU A 128 25.54 2.44 -1.38
CA LEU A 128 25.73 1.09 -0.82
C LEU A 128 25.38 1.02 0.68
N ALA A 129 25.64 2.08 1.45
CA ALA A 129 25.25 2.17 2.86
C ALA A 129 23.72 2.20 3.01
N THR A 130 23.02 2.98 2.18
CA THR A 130 21.55 3.01 2.21
C THR A 130 20.93 1.68 1.75
N MET A 131 21.56 0.99 0.80
CA MET A 131 21.14 -0.35 0.37
C MET A 131 21.30 -1.40 1.47
N THR A 132 22.43 -1.39 2.18
CA THR A 132 22.68 -2.32 3.30
C THR A 132 21.73 -2.06 4.47
N ILE A 133 21.42 -0.79 4.77
CA ILE A 133 20.40 -0.44 5.78
C ILE A 133 19.02 -0.97 5.35
N ALA A 134 18.64 -0.80 4.08
CA ALA A 134 17.37 -1.31 3.56
C ALA A 134 17.28 -2.85 3.64
N LEU A 135 18.38 -3.54 3.34
CA LEU A 135 18.44 -5.01 3.41
C LEU A 135 18.40 -5.53 4.85
N ILE A 136 19.09 -4.87 5.78
CA ILE A 136 19.00 -5.21 7.21
C ILE A 136 17.59 -4.94 7.72
N ALA A 137 17.01 -3.78 7.38
CA ALA A 137 15.65 -3.43 7.75
C ALA A 137 14.66 -4.47 7.26
N ARG A 138 14.83 -5.01 6.04
CA ARG A 138 14.00 -6.09 5.49
C ARG A 138 14.06 -7.39 6.32
N ILE A 139 15.22 -7.75 6.85
CA ILE A 139 15.35 -8.98 7.67
C ILE A 139 14.50 -8.86 8.95
N PHE A 140 14.45 -7.67 9.55
CA PHE A 140 13.74 -7.43 10.81
C PHE A 140 12.28 -6.99 10.63
N LEU A 141 11.97 -6.29 9.54
CA LEU A 141 10.66 -5.74 9.24
C LEU A 141 10.10 -6.49 8.03
N GLN A 142 9.30 -7.52 8.30
CA GLN A 142 8.62 -8.28 7.26
C GLN A 142 7.29 -7.59 6.92
N GLY A 143 7.12 -7.14 5.67
CA GLY A 143 5.87 -6.56 5.19
C GLY A 143 6.04 -5.37 4.25
N THR A 144 5.16 -5.29 3.26
CA THR A 144 5.13 -4.24 2.23
C THR A 144 4.96 -2.84 2.83
N MET A 145 4.21 -2.70 3.92
CA MET A 145 3.98 -1.40 4.57
C MET A 145 5.21 -0.86 5.31
N ALA A 146 6.13 -1.71 5.74
CA ALA A 146 7.36 -1.25 6.38
C ALA A 146 8.36 -0.68 5.35
N SER A 147 8.16 -0.92 4.04
CA SER A 147 8.93 -0.24 2.97
C SER A 147 8.78 1.27 3.04
N VAL A 148 7.59 1.75 3.41
CA VAL A 148 7.27 3.19 3.50
C VAL A 148 8.15 3.87 4.53
N ALA A 149 8.43 3.21 5.66
CA ALA A 149 9.31 3.74 6.70
C ALA A 149 10.76 3.86 6.21
N VAL A 150 11.26 2.86 5.49
CA VAL A 150 12.64 2.86 4.97
C VAL A 150 12.81 3.92 3.86
N ILE A 151 11.81 4.05 2.97
CA ILE A 151 11.77 5.10 1.95
C ILE A 151 11.73 6.49 2.60
N ALA A 152 10.96 6.67 3.66
CA ALA A 152 10.88 7.92 4.39
C ALA A 152 12.20 8.32 5.07
N ILE A 153 12.96 7.34 5.58
CA ILE A 153 14.31 7.55 6.11
C ILE A 153 15.25 7.99 4.98
N SER A 154 15.24 7.28 3.85
CA SER A 154 16.06 7.61 2.67
C SER A 154 15.73 9.01 2.12
N PHE A 155 14.45 9.38 2.09
CA PHE A 155 14.01 10.72 1.74
C PHE A 155 14.60 11.79 2.66
N GLY A 156 14.52 11.62 3.98
CA GLY A 156 15.08 12.64 4.87
C GLY A 156 16.61 12.63 4.94
N ILE A 157 17.29 11.53 4.58
CA ILE A 157 18.74 11.57 4.27
C ILE A 157 19.00 12.48 3.07
N CYS A 158 18.23 12.34 1.98
CA CYS A 158 18.37 13.21 0.80
C CYS A 158 18.07 14.68 1.11
N GLU A 159 17.03 14.94 1.92
CA GLU A 159 16.65 16.29 2.34
C GLU A 159 17.72 16.93 3.23
N SER A 160 18.24 16.19 4.22
CA SER A 160 19.27 16.68 5.14
C SER A 160 20.62 16.96 4.48
N LEU A 161 20.96 16.22 3.42
CA LEU A 161 22.14 16.47 2.59
C LEU A 161 21.93 17.60 1.57
N GLY A 162 20.73 18.19 1.51
CA GLY A 162 20.42 19.27 0.56
C GLY A 162 20.46 18.84 -0.91
N LEU A 163 20.31 17.53 -1.20
CA LEU A 163 20.42 16.99 -2.56
C LEU A 163 19.25 17.38 -3.45
N GLY A 164 18.14 17.87 -2.88
CA GLY A 164 16.96 18.34 -3.61
C GLY A 164 16.45 17.34 -4.65
N LYS A 165 15.92 17.84 -5.77
CA LYS A 165 15.55 17.03 -6.93
C LYS A 165 16.77 16.86 -7.84
N SER A 166 17.61 15.87 -7.57
CA SER A 166 18.84 15.59 -8.32
C SER A 166 18.95 14.11 -8.71
N ARG A 167 19.87 13.80 -9.63
CA ARG A 167 20.17 12.41 -10.00
C ARG A 167 20.71 11.60 -8.82
N ALA A 168 21.37 12.27 -7.87
CA ALA A 168 21.91 11.65 -6.67
C ALA A 168 20.80 11.24 -5.68
N SER A 169 19.84 12.13 -5.41
CA SER A 169 18.71 11.79 -4.54
C SER A 169 17.80 10.73 -5.17
N ALA A 170 17.58 10.80 -6.48
CA ALA A 170 16.87 9.76 -7.22
C ALA A 170 17.56 8.39 -7.06
N GLY A 171 18.87 8.30 -7.28
CA GLY A 171 19.60 7.04 -7.15
C GLY A 171 19.57 6.45 -5.73
N ILE A 172 19.69 7.29 -4.70
CA ILE A 172 19.59 6.86 -3.30
C ILE A 172 18.18 6.35 -2.97
N MET A 173 17.13 7.04 -3.43
CA MET A 173 15.75 6.58 -3.21
C MET A 173 15.48 5.28 -3.96
N THR A 174 15.87 5.16 -5.23
CA THR A 174 15.64 3.96 -6.03
C THR A 174 16.39 2.76 -5.49
N ILE A 175 17.65 2.90 -5.05
CA ILE A 175 18.38 1.77 -4.47
C ILE A 175 17.78 1.32 -3.14
N THR A 176 17.24 2.26 -2.36
CA THR A 176 16.57 1.94 -1.10
C THR A 176 15.31 1.13 -1.35
N VAL A 177 14.51 1.53 -2.36
CA VAL A 177 13.33 0.79 -2.79
C VAL A 177 13.73 -0.60 -3.29
N ILE A 178 14.68 -0.71 -4.22
CA ILE A 178 15.16 -2.00 -4.75
C ILE A 178 15.71 -2.91 -3.64
N GLY A 179 16.45 -2.34 -2.68
CA GLY A 179 17.01 -3.10 -1.56
C GLY A 179 15.95 -3.63 -0.59
N TYR A 180 14.76 -3.01 -0.56
CA TYR A 180 13.65 -3.41 0.29
C TYR A 180 12.58 -4.23 -0.46
N MET A 181 12.42 -4.05 -1.78
CA MET A 181 11.40 -4.72 -2.58
C MET A 181 11.45 -6.24 -2.38
N ASP A 182 10.33 -6.81 -1.92
CA ASP A 182 10.10 -8.24 -1.93
C ASP A 182 9.74 -8.67 -3.37
N ALA A 183 10.34 -9.76 -3.84
CA ALA A 183 10.11 -10.32 -5.17
C ALA A 183 8.84 -11.21 -5.19
N ASN A 184 7.78 -10.81 -4.49
CA ASN A 184 6.55 -11.59 -4.35
C ASN A 184 5.32 -10.80 -4.81
#